data_AF-A0A1F2Z5K1-F1
#
_entry.id   AF-A0A1F2Z5K1-F1
#
_cell.length_a   1.000
_cell.length_b   1.000
_cell.length_c   1.000
_cell.angle_alpha   90.00
_cell.angle_beta   90.00
_cell.angle_gamma   90.00
#
_symmetry.space_group_name_H-M   'P 1'
#
loop_
_entity.id
_entity.type
_entity.pdbx_description
1 polymer ?
#
loop_
_entity_poly.entity_id
_entity_poly.type
_entity_poly.pdbx_seq_one_letter_code
_entity_poly.pdbx_strand_id
1 'polypeptide(L)'
;MVDPFSFSIKLLDSAYQEKLRSLGLWKPQCPVPLERLRVVEVTYRDFKGNLKQGEIVVLDAVSPFVMIIFQELLEEEFPLHKVVPIDQYQGDDEASMADNNSSAFNYRTIVGKTVLSIHSYGLAIDINPVQNPYMGNSFINAEKKCGAVEVWPIAGLEYMNRRHQRVGMVEPIVNIFHKYGFRDWGGDWQDLMDYHHFQTPRFLAELLAEMTADDADDFFEWYVGNPQVILDGKTILGEYKKDPKVFMKKYS
;
A
#
# COMPACT_ATOMS: atom_id res chain seq x y z
N MET A 1 32.35 7.77 -6.09
CA MET A 1 31.45 6.68 -6.54
C MET A 1 30.07 7.03 -6.01
N VAL A 2 29.06 7.07 -6.88
CA VAL A 2 27.67 7.27 -6.45
C VAL A 2 27.22 5.96 -5.81
N ASP A 3 26.60 6.03 -4.64
CA ASP A 3 26.05 4.86 -3.95
C ASP A 3 25.07 4.13 -4.88
N PRO A 4 25.28 2.83 -5.21
CA PRO A 4 24.32 2.09 -6.03
C PRO A 4 22.97 1.89 -5.32
N PHE A 5 22.91 2.14 -4.01
CA PHE A 5 21.70 2.12 -3.18
C PHE A 5 21.22 3.55 -2.94
N SER A 6 20.29 3.98 -3.78
CA SER A 6 19.63 5.28 -3.64
C SER A 6 18.28 5.06 -3.00
N PHE A 7 18.15 5.52 -1.75
CA PHE A 7 16.87 5.67 -1.06
C PHE A 7 16.71 7.13 -0.67
N SER A 8 15.58 7.73 -1.03
CA SER A 8 15.31 9.12 -0.66
C SER A 8 13.81 9.37 -0.55
N ILE A 9 13.45 10.39 0.22
CA ILE A 9 12.07 10.84 0.37
C ILE A 9 12.01 12.27 -0.16
N LYS A 10 11.12 12.52 -1.11
CA LYS A 10 10.95 13.81 -1.79
C LYS A 10 9.54 14.32 -1.62
N LEU A 11 9.43 15.65 -1.51
CA LEU A 11 8.18 16.35 -1.70
C LEU A 11 7.71 16.18 -3.14
N LEU A 12 6.39 16.20 -3.36
CA LEU A 12 5.85 16.36 -4.71
C LEU A 12 6.11 17.80 -5.16
N ASP A 13 6.93 17.98 -6.18
CA ASP A 13 7.13 19.30 -6.78
C ASP A 13 5.86 19.79 -7.50
N SER A 14 5.82 21.10 -7.81
CA SER A 14 4.63 21.70 -8.43
C SER A 14 4.26 21.06 -9.78
N ALA A 15 5.24 20.61 -10.56
CA ALA A 15 4.96 19.97 -11.85
C ALA A 15 4.28 18.61 -11.65
N TYR A 16 4.75 17.83 -10.67
CA TYR A 16 4.15 16.55 -10.36
C TYR A 16 2.76 16.69 -9.73
N GLN A 17 2.58 17.65 -8.83
CA GLN A 17 1.26 17.97 -8.29
C GLN A 17 0.25 18.33 -9.41
N GLU A 18 0.64 19.14 -10.39
CA GLU A 18 -0.22 19.46 -11.54
C GLU A 18 -0.51 18.24 -12.42
N LYS A 19 0.46 17.33 -12.59
CA LYS A 19 0.25 16.07 -13.30
C LYS A 19 -0.80 15.19 -12.59
N LEU A 20 -0.75 15.05 -11.27
CA LEU A 20 -1.76 14.28 -10.53
C LEU A 20 -3.16 14.88 -10.67
N ARG A 21 -3.27 16.21 -10.66
CA ARG A 21 -4.56 16.90 -10.90
C ARG A 21 -5.07 16.69 -12.31
N SER A 22 -4.22 16.83 -13.33
CA SER A 22 -4.62 16.73 -14.74
C SER A 22 -5.06 15.31 -15.12
N LEU A 23 -4.45 14.29 -14.52
CA LEU A 23 -4.83 12.89 -14.67
C LEU A 23 -6.03 12.48 -13.79
N GLY A 24 -6.52 13.38 -12.93
CA GLY A 24 -7.61 13.07 -12.00
C GLY A 24 -7.24 12.13 -10.86
N LEU A 25 -5.94 11.86 -10.67
CA LEU A 25 -5.37 11.06 -9.58
C LEU A 25 -5.34 11.81 -8.25
N TRP A 26 -5.65 13.10 -8.29
CA TRP A 26 -5.99 13.88 -7.11
C TRP A 26 -7.11 14.87 -7.44
N LYS A 27 -8.05 15.03 -6.51
CA LYS A 27 -9.15 16.00 -6.58
C LYS A 27 -9.35 16.61 -5.19
N PRO A 28 -10.04 17.75 -5.04
CA PRO A 28 -10.32 18.34 -3.72
C PRO A 28 -11.04 17.41 -2.72
N GLN A 29 -11.69 16.35 -3.20
CA GLN A 29 -12.34 15.32 -2.37
C GLN A 29 -11.39 14.20 -1.93
N CYS A 30 -10.13 14.21 -2.38
CA CYS A 30 -9.11 13.28 -1.92
C CYS A 30 -8.90 13.48 -0.40
N PRO A 31 -8.86 12.39 0.39
CA PRO A 31 -8.78 12.50 1.85
C PRO A 31 -7.43 13.08 2.32
N VAL A 32 -6.41 13.01 1.47
CA VAL A 32 -5.06 13.49 1.77
C VAL A 32 -4.71 14.64 0.80
N PRO A 33 -4.29 15.81 1.30
CA PRO A 33 -3.84 16.91 0.45
C PRO A 33 -2.47 16.60 -0.17
N LEU A 34 -2.16 17.19 -1.32
CA LEU A 34 -0.94 16.87 -2.09
C LEU A 34 0.36 17.16 -1.30
N GLU A 35 0.33 18.15 -0.42
CA GLU A 35 1.44 18.53 0.46
C GLU A 35 1.77 17.46 1.51
N ARG A 36 0.85 16.53 1.76
CA ARG A 36 1.01 15.39 2.67
C ARG A 36 1.43 14.11 1.94
N LEU A 37 1.57 14.13 0.61
CA LEU A 37 2.14 12.99 -0.13
C LEU A 37 3.66 13.14 -0.26
N ARG A 38 4.36 12.01 -0.36
CA ARG A 38 5.80 11.93 -0.63
C ARG A 38 6.08 10.93 -1.74
N VAL A 39 7.09 11.23 -2.55
CA VAL A 39 7.73 10.23 -3.41
C VAL A 39 8.85 9.60 -2.61
N VAL A 40 8.80 8.28 -2.44
CA VAL A 40 9.90 7.49 -1.90
C VAL A 40 10.62 6.86 -3.10
N GLU A 41 11.85 7.29 -3.34
CA GLU A 41 12.75 6.64 -4.29
C GLU A 41 13.35 5.41 -3.64
N VAL A 42 13.30 4.28 -4.34
CA VAL A 42 13.72 2.99 -3.82
C VAL A 42 14.64 2.28 -4.81
N THR A 43 15.64 1.61 -4.26
CA THR A 43 16.44 0.63 -5.01
C THR A 43 15.88 -0.77 -4.74
N TYR A 44 15.70 -1.59 -5.78
CA TYR A 44 15.19 -2.96 -5.65
C TYR A 44 15.92 -3.95 -6.59
N ARG A 45 15.78 -5.25 -6.33
CA ARG A 45 16.22 -6.31 -7.26
C ARG A 45 15.09 -6.75 -8.16
N ASP A 46 15.36 -6.84 -9.46
CA ASP A 46 14.43 -7.48 -10.39
C ASP A 46 14.48 -9.02 -10.30
N PHE A 47 13.55 -9.70 -10.98
CA PHE A 47 13.51 -11.17 -11.05
C PHE A 47 14.74 -11.83 -11.68
N LYS A 48 15.64 -11.04 -12.30
CA LYS A 48 16.92 -11.50 -12.85
C LYS A 48 18.09 -11.17 -11.91
N GLY A 49 17.82 -10.61 -10.74
CA GLY A 49 18.79 -10.22 -9.72
C GLY A 49 19.47 -8.86 -9.95
N ASN A 50 19.07 -8.10 -10.98
CA ASN A 50 19.68 -6.81 -11.27
C ASN A 50 19.12 -5.73 -10.34
N LEU A 51 19.97 -4.79 -9.92
CA LEU A 51 19.51 -3.58 -9.24
C LEU A 51 18.75 -2.67 -10.19
N LYS A 52 17.63 -2.14 -9.72
CA LYS A 52 16.73 -1.20 -10.38
C LYS A 52 16.39 -0.05 -9.45
N GLN A 53 15.97 1.06 -10.05
CA GLN A 53 15.40 2.19 -9.33
C GLN A 53 13.90 2.24 -9.58
N GLY A 54 13.16 2.70 -8.58
CA GLY A 54 11.72 2.86 -8.63
C GLY A 54 11.24 3.97 -7.72
N GLU A 55 9.96 4.30 -7.85
CA GLU A 55 9.31 5.37 -7.10
C GLU A 55 7.96 4.88 -6.59
N ILE A 56 7.67 5.18 -5.33
CA ILE A 56 6.38 4.87 -4.71
C ILE A 56 5.83 6.11 -3.99
N VAL A 57 4.55 6.42 -4.21
CA VAL A 57 3.90 7.60 -3.62
C VAL A 57 3.05 7.17 -2.44
N VAL A 58 3.31 7.75 -1.27
CA VAL A 58 2.65 7.40 0.00
C VAL A 58 2.36 8.64 0.85
N LEU A 59 1.59 8.48 1.92
CA LEU A 59 1.42 9.52 2.94
C LEU A 59 2.76 9.82 3.61
N ASP A 60 3.01 11.08 3.93
CA ASP A 60 4.25 11.54 4.55
C ASP A 60 4.61 10.81 5.84
N ALA A 61 3.64 10.64 6.74
CA ALA A 61 3.83 9.94 8.02
C ALA A 61 4.33 8.50 7.90
N VAL A 62 4.04 7.83 6.78
CA VAL A 62 4.53 6.45 6.55
C VAL A 62 5.75 6.40 5.65
N SER A 63 6.13 7.51 5.00
CA SER A 63 7.22 7.53 4.03
C SER A 63 8.57 7.05 4.57
N PRO A 64 8.98 7.33 5.83
CA PRO A 64 10.20 6.76 6.40
C PRO A 64 10.12 5.24 6.56
N PHE A 65 8.97 4.73 6.99
CA PHE A 65 8.74 3.31 7.22
C PHE A 65 8.65 2.53 5.91
N VAL A 66 8.03 3.11 4.88
CA VAL A 66 7.99 2.54 3.53
C VAL A 66 9.40 2.46 2.94
N MET A 67 10.22 3.50 3.11
CA MET A 67 11.62 3.45 2.68
C MET A 67 12.37 2.28 3.36
N ILE A 68 12.17 2.08 4.67
CA ILE A 68 12.77 0.96 5.42
C ILE A 68 12.23 -0.40 4.94
N ILE A 69 10.92 -0.53 4.65
CA ILE A 69 10.36 -1.75 4.06
C ILE A 69 11.12 -2.11 2.78
N PHE A 70 11.30 -1.17 1.85
CA PHE A 70 12.01 -1.46 0.60
C PHE A 70 13.51 -1.74 0.81
N GLN A 71 14.13 -1.17 1.84
CA GLN A 71 15.50 -1.54 2.25
C GLN A 71 15.55 -3.00 2.71
N GLU A 72 14.65 -3.43 3.61
CA GLU A 72 14.60 -4.83 4.05
C GLU A 72 14.26 -5.79 2.91
N LEU A 73 13.36 -5.42 1.99
CA LEU A 73 13.08 -6.22 0.80
C LEU A 73 14.32 -6.39 -0.08
N LEU A 74 15.15 -5.35 -0.21
CA LEU A 74 16.39 -5.41 -0.95
C LEU A 74 17.44 -6.29 -0.27
N GLU A 75 17.55 -6.20 1.06
CA GLU A 75 18.44 -7.01 1.90
C GLU A 75 18.06 -8.50 1.88
N GLU A 76 16.77 -8.81 1.91
CA GLU A 76 16.22 -10.18 1.77
C GLU A 76 16.24 -10.69 0.32
N GLU A 77 16.80 -9.92 -0.60
CA GLU A 77 16.86 -10.21 -2.04
C GLU A 77 15.49 -10.52 -2.67
N PHE A 78 14.41 -9.97 -2.10
CA PHE A 78 13.06 -10.18 -2.59
C PHE A 78 12.90 -9.50 -3.97
N PRO A 79 12.53 -10.25 -5.02
CA PRO A 79 12.45 -9.68 -6.35
C PRO A 79 11.14 -8.92 -6.56
N LEU A 80 11.27 -7.71 -7.07
CA LEU A 80 10.16 -6.88 -7.51
C LEU A 80 10.21 -6.76 -9.04
N HIS A 81 9.06 -6.88 -9.70
CA HIS A 81 9.04 -6.79 -11.16
C HIS A 81 9.21 -5.34 -11.63
N LYS A 82 8.48 -4.43 -11.00
CA LYS A 82 8.45 -3.01 -11.32
C LYS A 82 7.91 -2.22 -10.13
N VAL A 83 8.43 -1.02 -9.91
CA VAL A 83 7.95 -0.09 -8.88
C VAL A 83 7.87 1.29 -9.51
N VAL A 84 6.69 1.65 -10.03
CA VAL A 84 6.43 2.98 -10.58
C VAL A 84 5.09 3.53 -10.09
N PRO A 85 4.94 4.86 -9.99
CA PRO A 85 3.68 5.45 -9.56
C PRO A 85 2.57 5.21 -10.60
N ILE A 86 1.32 5.22 -10.13
CA ILE A 86 0.15 4.89 -10.97
C ILE A 86 -0.10 5.89 -12.11
N ASP A 87 0.53 7.06 -12.06
CA ASP A 87 0.45 8.09 -13.09
C ASP A 87 1.07 7.65 -14.43
N GLN A 88 1.98 6.68 -14.43
CA GLN A 88 2.51 6.03 -15.63
C GLN A 88 1.42 5.23 -16.36
N TYR A 89 0.37 4.84 -15.64
CA TYR A 89 -0.81 4.15 -16.17
C TYR A 89 -2.05 5.05 -16.23
N GLN A 90 -1.89 6.37 -16.07
CA GLN A 90 -3.00 7.33 -16.04
C GLN A 90 -4.07 7.00 -14.96
N GLY A 91 -3.69 6.28 -13.90
CA GLY A 91 -4.61 5.82 -12.85
C GLY A 91 -5.28 4.46 -13.09
N ASP A 92 -5.01 3.83 -14.22
CA ASP A 92 -5.58 2.52 -14.57
C ASP A 92 -4.92 1.41 -13.72
N ASP A 93 -5.66 1.01 -12.69
CA ASP A 93 -5.27 -0.03 -11.72
C ASP A 93 -5.13 -1.40 -12.40
N GLU A 94 -6.02 -1.72 -13.35
CA GLU A 94 -6.00 -3.00 -14.07
C GLU A 94 -4.80 -3.08 -15.01
N ALA A 95 -4.48 -1.99 -15.72
CA ALA A 95 -3.29 -1.91 -16.56
C ALA A 95 -2.00 -2.03 -15.72
N SER A 96 -1.94 -1.38 -14.56
CA SER A 96 -0.82 -1.47 -13.61
C SER A 96 -0.62 -2.91 -13.10
N MET A 97 -1.70 -3.57 -12.68
CA MET A 97 -1.66 -4.96 -12.22
C MET A 97 -1.26 -5.94 -13.34
N ALA A 98 -1.81 -5.78 -14.54
CA ALA A 98 -1.48 -6.62 -15.69
C ALA A 98 -0.01 -6.50 -16.09
N ASP A 99 0.60 -5.33 -15.89
CA ASP A 99 2.02 -5.06 -16.11
C ASP A 99 2.89 -5.33 -14.86
N ASN A 100 2.33 -6.07 -13.91
CA ASN A 100 2.95 -6.57 -12.68
C ASN A 100 3.65 -5.47 -11.87
N ASN A 101 3.05 -4.29 -11.81
CA ASN A 101 3.62 -3.15 -11.12
C ASN A 101 3.28 -3.18 -9.62
N SER A 102 4.29 -2.92 -8.79
CA SER A 102 4.10 -2.57 -7.40
C SER A 102 3.78 -1.08 -7.26
N SER A 103 2.65 -0.76 -6.63
CA SER A 103 2.14 0.61 -6.54
C SER A 103 1.49 0.90 -5.19
N ALA A 104 1.39 2.17 -4.83
CA ALA A 104 0.73 2.63 -3.62
C ALA A 104 -0.39 3.65 -3.94
N PHE A 105 -0.14 4.95 -3.77
CA PHE A 105 -1.18 5.96 -3.93
C PHE A 105 -1.91 5.89 -5.28
N ASN A 106 -3.23 5.72 -5.21
CA ASN A 106 -4.16 5.79 -6.34
C ASN A 106 -5.52 6.27 -5.82
N TYR A 107 -5.92 7.50 -6.15
CA TYR A 107 -7.21 8.05 -5.73
C TYR A 107 -8.36 7.38 -6.49
N ARG A 108 -8.98 6.39 -5.86
CA ARG A 108 -10.11 5.62 -6.39
C ARG A 108 -11.04 5.08 -5.31
N THR A 109 -12.24 4.67 -5.71
CA THR A 109 -13.08 3.81 -4.88
C THR A 109 -12.61 2.37 -4.96
N ILE A 110 -12.99 1.56 -3.96
CA ILE A 110 -12.88 0.10 -4.05
C ILE A 110 -13.78 -0.37 -5.21
N VAL A 111 -13.29 -1.31 -6.01
CA VAL A 111 -14.03 -1.85 -7.16
C VAL A 111 -15.42 -2.34 -6.71
N GLY A 112 -16.46 -1.88 -7.41
CA GLY A 112 -17.85 -2.23 -7.09
C GLY A 112 -18.44 -1.59 -5.83
N LYS A 113 -17.72 -0.68 -5.16
CA LYS A 113 -18.18 0.00 -3.93
C LYS A 113 -18.09 1.53 -4.07
N THR A 114 -18.77 2.24 -3.18
CA THR A 114 -18.73 3.71 -3.08
C THR A 114 -17.68 4.24 -2.09
N VAL A 115 -17.03 3.34 -1.37
CA VAL A 115 -16.02 3.67 -0.34
C VAL A 115 -14.65 3.79 -0.99
N LEU A 116 -13.86 4.76 -0.54
CA LEU A 116 -12.48 4.96 -1.00
C LEU A 116 -11.58 3.77 -0.64
N SER A 117 -10.72 3.39 -1.57
CA SER A 117 -9.64 2.44 -1.31
C SER A 117 -8.65 3.00 -0.27
N ILE A 118 -7.92 2.15 0.47
CA ILE A 118 -6.79 2.67 1.29
C ILE A 118 -5.73 3.30 0.38
N HIS A 119 -5.60 2.86 -0.88
CA HIS A 119 -4.71 3.48 -1.86
C HIS A 119 -4.97 4.99 -2.01
N SER A 120 -6.22 5.45 -1.84
CA SER A 120 -6.57 6.88 -1.87
C SER A 120 -5.98 7.70 -0.72
N TYR A 121 -5.49 7.05 0.32
CA TYR A 121 -4.84 7.66 1.48
C TYR A 121 -3.31 7.57 1.40
N GLY A 122 -2.75 6.85 0.42
CA GLY A 122 -1.31 6.59 0.36
C GLY A 122 -0.81 5.66 1.48
N LEU A 123 -1.69 4.76 1.95
CA LEU A 123 -1.46 3.88 3.10
C LEU A 123 -1.65 2.39 2.76
N ALA A 124 -1.66 2.07 1.46
CA ALA A 124 -1.67 0.71 0.94
C ALA A 124 -0.61 0.57 -0.14
N ILE A 125 -0.07 -0.64 -0.26
CA ILE A 125 1.00 -1.01 -1.19
C ILE A 125 0.65 -2.38 -1.78
N ASP A 126 0.64 -2.44 -3.12
CA ASP A 126 0.50 -3.69 -3.86
C ASP A 126 1.88 -4.21 -4.29
N ILE A 127 2.12 -5.51 -4.11
CA ILE A 127 3.39 -6.17 -4.43
C ILE A 127 3.23 -7.28 -5.48
N ASN A 128 3.88 -7.11 -6.64
CA ASN A 128 3.90 -8.08 -7.74
C ASN A 128 2.51 -8.72 -8.02
N PRO A 129 1.50 -7.98 -8.51
CA PRO A 129 0.14 -8.48 -8.70
C PRO A 129 0.02 -9.80 -9.49
N VAL A 130 0.94 -10.10 -10.43
CA VAL A 130 0.94 -11.38 -11.14
C VAL A 130 1.32 -12.55 -10.22
N GLN A 131 2.30 -12.38 -9.34
CA GLN A 131 2.68 -13.42 -8.37
C GLN A 131 1.67 -13.50 -7.21
N ASN A 132 0.95 -12.42 -6.95
CA ASN A 132 0.09 -12.26 -5.78
C ASN A 132 -1.29 -11.73 -6.21
N PRO A 133 -2.06 -12.53 -6.96
CA PRO A 133 -3.28 -12.03 -7.57
C PRO A 133 -4.38 -11.75 -6.54
N TYR A 134 -5.26 -10.83 -6.91
CA TYR A 134 -6.57 -10.68 -6.31
C TYR A 134 -7.47 -11.85 -6.70
N MET A 135 -8.18 -12.41 -5.72
CA MET A 135 -9.19 -13.44 -5.87
C MET A 135 -10.54 -12.88 -5.40
N GLY A 136 -11.36 -12.53 -6.38
CA GLY A 136 -12.59 -11.78 -6.17
C GLY A 136 -13.83 -12.64 -6.03
N ASN A 137 -14.87 -12.27 -6.78
CA ASN A 137 -16.16 -12.94 -6.69
C ASN A 137 -16.00 -14.42 -7.00
N SER A 138 -16.59 -15.25 -6.14
CA SER A 138 -16.68 -16.68 -6.36
C SER A 138 -18.12 -17.10 -6.60
N PHE A 139 -18.29 -18.08 -7.47
CA PHE A 139 -19.57 -18.73 -7.74
C PHE A 139 -19.45 -20.20 -7.36
N ILE A 140 -20.40 -20.69 -6.56
CA ILE A 140 -20.49 -22.10 -6.17
C ILE A 140 -21.77 -22.69 -6.73
N ASN A 141 -21.65 -23.74 -7.52
CA ASN A 141 -22.75 -24.61 -7.92
C ASN A 141 -22.76 -25.85 -7.01
N ALA A 142 -23.61 -25.81 -5.97
CA ALA A 142 -23.71 -26.88 -4.99
C ALA A 142 -24.19 -28.21 -5.59
N GLU A 143 -25.11 -28.18 -6.57
CA GLU A 143 -25.63 -29.39 -7.23
C GLU A 143 -24.55 -30.12 -8.03
N LYS A 144 -23.75 -29.36 -8.77
CA LYS A 144 -22.65 -29.89 -9.60
C LYS A 144 -21.35 -30.07 -8.82
N LYS A 145 -21.32 -29.66 -7.54
CA LYS A 145 -20.13 -29.67 -6.67
C LYS A 145 -18.92 -28.99 -7.35
N CYS A 146 -19.18 -27.88 -8.04
CA CYS A 146 -18.14 -27.11 -8.73
C CYS A 146 -18.30 -25.62 -8.47
N GLY A 147 -17.27 -24.85 -8.78
CA GLY A 147 -17.30 -23.40 -8.65
C GLY A 147 -16.26 -22.75 -9.53
N ALA A 148 -16.30 -21.42 -9.56
CA ALA A 148 -15.33 -20.57 -10.22
C ALA A 148 -14.98 -19.41 -9.29
N VAL A 149 -13.78 -18.89 -9.42
CA VAL A 149 -13.33 -17.67 -8.73
C VAL A 149 -12.74 -16.74 -9.77
N GLU A 150 -13.07 -15.46 -9.63
CA GLU A 150 -12.50 -14.37 -10.40
C GLU A 150 -11.05 -14.12 -9.95
N VAL A 151 -10.12 -14.00 -10.90
CA VAL A 151 -8.69 -13.83 -10.62
C VAL A 151 -8.13 -12.70 -11.46
N TRP A 152 -7.49 -11.73 -10.80
CA TRP A 152 -6.87 -10.57 -11.45
C TRP A 152 -5.43 -10.38 -10.94
N PRO A 153 -4.46 -10.13 -11.84
CA PRO A 153 -4.55 -10.25 -13.30
C PRO A 153 -4.64 -11.72 -13.76
N ILE A 154 -5.08 -11.96 -15.00
CA ILE A 154 -5.27 -13.33 -15.53
C ILE A 154 -3.98 -14.19 -15.48
N ALA A 155 -2.80 -13.58 -15.65
CA ALA A 155 -1.52 -14.26 -15.52
C ALA A 155 -1.28 -14.82 -14.11
N GLY A 156 -1.97 -14.28 -13.10
CA GLY A 156 -1.92 -14.75 -11.72
C GLY A 156 -2.55 -16.11 -11.49
N LEU A 157 -3.30 -16.66 -12.45
CA LEU A 157 -3.82 -18.02 -12.38
C LEU A 157 -2.73 -19.06 -12.08
N GLU A 158 -1.50 -18.83 -12.55
CA GLU A 158 -0.34 -19.71 -12.29
C GLU A 158 0.18 -19.68 -10.84
N TYR A 159 -0.27 -18.73 -10.03
CA TYR A 159 0.20 -18.47 -8.66
C TYR A 159 -0.88 -18.70 -7.60
N MET A 160 -2.03 -19.25 -8.02
CA MET A 160 -3.18 -19.56 -7.15
C MET A 160 -2.86 -20.66 -6.12
N ASN A 161 -1.97 -21.60 -6.46
CA ASN A 161 -1.59 -22.67 -5.54
C ASN A 161 -0.53 -22.17 -4.53
N ARG A 162 -0.98 -21.54 -3.44
CA ARG A 162 -0.10 -21.01 -2.39
C ARG A 162 0.68 -22.08 -1.61
N ARG A 163 0.34 -23.38 -1.77
CA ARG A 163 1.16 -24.48 -1.22
C ARG A 163 2.46 -24.70 -1.98
N HIS A 164 2.53 -24.22 -3.23
CA HIS A 164 3.75 -24.24 -4.03
C HIS A 164 4.29 -22.82 -4.12
N GLN A 165 5.02 -22.43 -3.08
CA GLN A 165 5.61 -21.11 -3.00
C GLN A 165 6.66 -20.91 -4.10
N ARG A 166 6.53 -19.80 -4.84
CA ARG A 166 7.39 -19.40 -5.96
C ARG A 166 8.02 -18.04 -5.66
N VAL A 167 9.12 -17.77 -6.35
CA VAL A 167 9.82 -16.49 -6.28
C VAL A 167 8.86 -15.32 -6.56
N GLY A 168 8.93 -14.26 -5.74
CA GLY A 168 8.08 -13.07 -5.85
C GLY A 168 6.70 -13.18 -5.19
N MET A 169 6.34 -14.36 -4.64
CA MET A 169 5.16 -14.51 -3.78
C MET A 169 5.41 -13.93 -2.39
N VAL A 170 4.45 -13.18 -1.84
CA VAL A 170 4.67 -12.26 -0.70
C VAL A 170 4.69 -12.91 0.68
N GLU A 171 4.35 -14.18 0.84
CA GLU A 171 4.30 -14.86 2.15
C GLU A 171 5.55 -14.65 3.03
N PRO A 172 6.80 -14.65 2.50
CA PRO A 172 8.00 -14.40 3.31
C PRO A 172 8.10 -12.99 3.87
N ILE A 173 7.49 -12.02 3.18
CA ILE A 173 7.69 -10.59 3.46
C ILE A 173 6.52 -9.97 4.22
N VAL A 174 5.44 -10.72 4.48
CA VAL A 174 4.28 -10.24 5.27
C VAL A 174 4.72 -9.65 6.61
N ASN A 175 5.64 -10.32 7.30
CA ASN A 175 6.15 -9.85 8.60
C ASN A 175 6.94 -8.54 8.51
N ILE A 176 7.59 -8.24 7.38
CA ILE A 176 8.28 -6.96 7.14
C ILE A 176 7.23 -5.84 7.11
N PHE A 177 6.16 -6.01 6.34
CA PHE A 177 5.06 -5.02 6.28
C PHE A 177 4.39 -4.83 7.65
N HIS A 178 4.09 -5.92 8.36
CA HIS A 178 3.49 -5.88 9.69
C HIS A 178 4.36 -5.13 10.70
N LYS A 179 5.68 -5.38 10.70
CA LYS A 179 6.67 -4.71 11.56
C LYS A 179 6.64 -3.20 11.39
N TYR A 180 6.35 -2.71 10.18
CA TYR A 180 6.37 -1.29 9.82
C TYR A 180 4.97 -0.66 9.66
N GLY A 181 3.96 -1.25 10.32
CA GLY A 181 2.64 -0.63 10.50
C GLY A 181 1.60 -0.98 9.43
N PHE A 182 1.97 -1.72 8.38
CA PHE A 182 1.04 -2.25 7.39
C PHE A 182 0.52 -3.62 7.84
N ARG A 183 -0.30 -3.61 8.90
CA ARG A 183 -0.71 -4.83 9.65
C ARG A 183 -1.87 -5.61 9.04
N ASP A 184 -2.51 -5.07 8.02
CA ASP A 184 -3.61 -5.74 7.33
C ASP A 184 -3.10 -6.23 5.97
N TRP A 185 -2.83 -7.52 5.86
CA TRP A 185 -2.52 -8.18 4.59
C TRP A 185 -3.78 -8.76 3.95
N GLY A 186 -4.00 -8.47 2.67
CA GLY A 186 -5.18 -8.92 1.93
C GLY A 186 -5.26 -10.44 1.72
N GLY A 187 -4.13 -11.15 1.85
CA GLY A 187 -4.11 -12.62 1.83
C GLY A 187 -4.84 -13.29 3.00
N ASP A 188 -5.05 -12.56 4.11
CA ASP A 188 -5.76 -13.06 5.30
C ASP A 188 -7.27 -12.77 5.28
N TRP A 189 -7.78 -12.08 4.24
CA TRP A 189 -9.20 -11.76 4.14
C TRP A 189 -10.04 -13.00 3.76
N GLN A 190 -11.24 -13.12 4.32
CA GLN A 190 -12.06 -14.34 4.17
C GLN A 190 -12.83 -14.43 2.85
N ASP A 191 -13.28 -13.29 2.30
CA ASP A 191 -14.22 -13.28 1.16
C ASP A 191 -13.63 -12.76 -0.16
N LEU A 192 -12.59 -11.93 -0.10
CA LEU A 192 -11.97 -11.26 -1.25
C LEU A 192 -10.46 -11.25 -1.06
N MET A 193 -9.82 -12.41 -1.09
CA MET A 193 -8.38 -12.51 -0.83
C MET A 193 -7.61 -11.68 -1.85
N ASP A 194 -6.80 -10.75 -1.36
CA ASP A 194 -6.05 -9.80 -2.18
C ASP A 194 -4.55 -9.92 -1.87
N TYR A 195 -3.89 -10.90 -2.50
CA TYR A 195 -2.56 -11.31 -2.05
C TYR A 195 -1.50 -10.22 -2.19
N HIS A 196 -1.59 -9.35 -3.20
CA HIS A 196 -0.61 -8.27 -3.37
C HIS A 196 -0.76 -7.17 -2.33
N HIS A 197 -1.91 -7.07 -1.65
CA HIS A 197 -2.36 -5.87 -0.96
C HIS A 197 -1.90 -5.84 0.49
N PHE A 198 -1.10 -4.84 0.85
CA PHE A 198 -0.71 -4.53 2.22
C PHE A 198 -1.25 -3.17 2.60
N GLN A 199 -1.92 -3.04 3.75
CA GLN A 199 -2.44 -1.75 4.19
C GLN A 199 -2.29 -1.52 5.71
N THR A 200 -2.37 -0.26 6.12
CA THR A 200 -2.72 0.07 7.50
C THR A 200 -4.19 -0.25 7.77
N PRO A 201 -4.58 -0.47 9.04
CA PRO A 201 -6.00 -0.53 9.41
C PRO A 201 -6.81 0.67 8.92
N ARG A 202 -8.06 0.44 8.51
CA ARG A 202 -8.94 1.49 7.97
C ARG A 202 -9.06 2.71 8.87
N PHE A 203 -9.26 2.49 10.17
CA PHE A 203 -9.40 3.59 11.13
C PHE A 203 -8.13 4.44 11.21
N LEU A 204 -6.96 3.83 11.02
CA LEU A 204 -5.68 4.53 11.06
C LEU A 204 -5.55 5.43 9.83
N ALA A 205 -5.96 4.95 8.66
CA ALA A 205 -5.99 5.77 7.45
C ALA A 205 -6.91 6.99 7.58
N GLU A 206 -8.09 6.81 8.16
CA GLU A 206 -9.02 7.91 8.44
C GLU A 206 -8.47 8.90 9.48
N LEU A 207 -7.78 8.40 10.51
CA LEU A 207 -7.16 9.23 11.55
C LEU A 207 -5.99 10.06 11.01
N LEU A 208 -5.04 9.45 10.32
CA LEU A 208 -3.86 10.12 9.80
C LEU A 208 -4.21 11.19 8.75
N ALA A 209 -5.29 10.99 7.99
CA ALA A 209 -5.79 11.98 7.04
C ALA A 209 -6.36 13.25 7.72
N GLU A 210 -6.80 13.13 8.98
CA GLU A 210 -7.39 14.24 9.75
C GLU A 210 -6.34 14.95 10.63
N MET A 211 -5.22 14.26 10.91
CA MET A 211 -4.10 14.80 11.68
C MET A 211 -3.33 15.88 10.91
N THR A 212 -2.67 16.77 11.66
CA THR A 212 -1.58 17.59 11.10
C THR A 212 -0.42 16.67 10.67
N ALA A 213 0.53 17.20 9.89
CA ALA A 213 1.72 16.42 9.50
C ALA A 213 2.49 15.95 10.76
N ASP A 214 2.81 16.88 11.66
CA ASP A 214 3.56 16.59 12.88
C ASP A 214 2.84 15.56 13.78
N ASP A 215 1.53 15.71 14.02
CA ASP A 215 0.78 14.75 14.84
C ASP A 215 0.73 13.36 14.19
N ALA A 216 0.62 13.30 12.85
CA ALA A 216 0.58 12.04 12.12
C ALA A 216 1.93 11.31 12.15
N ASP A 217 3.03 12.05 12.01
CA ASP A 217 4.40 11.52 12.10
C ASP A 217 4.64 10.90 13.47
N ASP A 218 4.43 11.68 14.55
CA ASP A 218 4.60 11.23 15.94
C ASP A 218 3.69 10.03 16.27
N PHE A 219 2.41 10.10 15.87
CA PHE A 219 1.44 9.05 16.16
C PHE A 219 1.77 7.75 15.41
N PHE A 220 2.18 7.83 14.14
CA PHE A 220 2.50 6.63 13.36
C PHE A 220 3.78 5.96 13.86
N GLU A 221 4.79 6.74 14.27
CA GLU A 221 5.98 6.21 14.93
C GLU A 221 5.63 5.48 16.24
N TRP A 222 4.81 6.11 17.09
CA TRP A 222 4.30 5.45 18.29
C TRP A 222 3.52 4.18 17.96
N TYR A 223 2.65 4.21 16.94
CA TYR A 223 1.86 3.06 16.53
C TYR A 223 2.74 1.89 16.11
N VAL A 224 3.76 2.14 15.29
CA VAL A 224 4.75 1.13 14.85
C VAL A 224 5.50 0.55 16.06
N GLY A 225 5.92 1.39 17.01
CA GLY A 225 6.61 0.98 18.23
C GLY A 225 5.76 0.22 19.26
N ASN A 226 4.42 0.23 19.11
CA ASN A 226 3.48 -0.36 20.07
C ASN A 226 2.52 -1.39 19.43
N PRO A 227 3.03 -2.48 18.81
CA PRO A 227 2.21 -3.41 18.05
C PRO A 227 1.16 -4.18 18.86
N GLN A 228 1.37 -4.32 20.16
CA GLN A 228 0.46 -4.96 21.10
C GLN A 228 -0.77 -4.12 21.47
N VAL A 229 -0.77 -2.81 21.19
CA VAL A 229 -1.87 -1.93 21.57
C VAL A 229 -3.02 -2.09 20.59
N ILE A 230 -4.19 -2.49 21.13
CA ILE A 230 -5.43 -2.56 20.37
C ILE A 230 -6.13 -1.21 20.47
N LEU A 231 -6.35 -0.57 19.33
CA LEU A 231 -7.04 0.70 19.22
C LEU A 231 -8.50 0.47 18.80
N ASP A 232 -9.44 1.09 19.50
CA ASP A 232 -10.82 1.18 19.03
C ASP A 232 -10.94 2.33 18.03
N GLY A 233 -10.98 1.97 16.75
CA GLY A 233 -11.01 2.91 15.64
C GLY A 233 -12.17 3.92 15.65
N LYS A 234 -13.34 3.56 16.19
CA LYS A 234 -14.48 4.50 16.25
C LYS A 234 -14.29 5.58 17.30
N THR A 235 -13.62 5.21 18.40
CA THR A 235 -13.41 6.09 19.53
C THR A 235 -12.22 7.03 19.29
N ILE A 236 -11.13 6.51 18.71
CA ILE A 236 -9.88 7.24 18.56
C ILE A 236 -9.99 8.49 17.68
N LEU A 237 -10.72 8.40 16.55
CA LEU A 237 -10.93 9.54 15.65
C LEU A 237 -11.74 10.66 16.33
N GLY A 238 -12.75 10.29 17.10
CA GLY A 238 -13.55 11.25 17.87
C GLY A 238 -12.74 11.91 18.99
N GLU A 239 -11.85 11.17 19.66
CA GLU A 239 -10.94 11.70 20.68
C GLU A 239 -9.98 12.73 20.08
N TYR A 240 -9.32 12.41 18.96
CA TYR A 240 -8.41 13.35 18.29
C TYR A 240 -9.14 14.63 17.86
N LYS A 241 -10.29 14.52 17.18
CA LYS A 241 -11.07 15.69 16.75
C LYS A 241 -11.56 16.57 17.89
N LYS A 242 -11.75 16.00 19.09
CA LYS A 242 -12.22 16.75 20.27
C LYS A 242 -11.11 17.60 20.88
N ASP A 243 -9.91 17.03 21.05
CA ASP A 243 -8.76 17.73 21.61
C ASP A 243 -7.44 17.06 21.17
N PRO A 244 -6.86 17.48 20.02
CA PRO A 244 -5.61 16.90 19.50
C PRO A 244 -4.47 16.93 20.51
N LYS A 245 -4.37 17.98 21.33
CA LYS A 245 -3.28 18.14 22.31
C LYS A 245 -3.39 17.14 23.45
N VAL A 246 -4.61 16.92 23.96
CA VAL A 246 -4.84 15.92 25.01
C VAL A 246 -4.68 14.51 24.44
N PHE A 247 -5.13 14.30 23.21
CA PHE A 247 -4.95 13.03 22.50
C PHE A 247 -3.48 12.68 22.35
N MET A 248 -2.67 13.57 21.77
CA MET A 248 -1.27 13.29 21.47
C MET A 248 -0.45 12.99 22.74
N LYS A 249 -0.76 13.62 23.88
CA LYS A 249 -0.12 13.28 25.18
C LYS A 249 -0.28 11.82 25.62
N LYS A 250 -1.25 11.08 25.06
CA LYS A 250 -1.46 9.66 25.35
C LYS A 250 -0.65 8.75 24.42
N TYR A 251 -0.25 9.24 23.26
CA TYR A 251 0.28 8.46 22.14
C TYR A 251 1.55 9.06 21.50
N SER A 252 2.25 9.92 22.24
CA SER A 252 3.56 10.52 21.91
C SER A 252 4.64 9.99 22.83
#